data_AF-A0A847CSH1-F1
#
_entry.id   AF-A0A847CSH1-F1
#
_cell.length_a   1.000
_cell.length_b   1.000
_cell.length_c   1.000
_cell.angle_alpha   90.00
_cell.angle_beta   90.00
_cell.angle_gamma   90.00
#
_symmetry.space_group_name_H-M   'P 1'
#
loop_
_entity.id
_entity.type
_entity.pdbx_description
1 polymer ?
#
loop_
_entity_poly.entity_id
_entity_poly.type
_entity_poly.pdbx_seq_one_letter_code
_entity_poly.pdbx_strand_id
1 'polypeptide(L)'
;FTVVILFALQGDAIGSQPLDVARIAIPLLAYFAIMWVGSMVIAHRIGLSYERSASVAFTAAGNNFELAIAVAIAVFGVTSGQALAGVVGPLIEVPVLVGLVYVSLWSRRFFTNNPAETSTEGNS
;
A
#
# COMPACT_ATOMS: atom_id res chain seq x y z
N PHE A 1 -7.41 11.03 10.42
CA PHE A 1 -8.59 11.17 11.28
C PHE A 1 -9.89 10.90 10.51
N THR A 2 -10.17 11.63 9.42
CA THR A 2 -11.40 11.47 8.62
C THR A 2 -11.58 10.06 8.02
N VAL A 3 -10.51 9.44 7.52
CA VAL A 3 -10.54 8.06 7.00
C VAL A 3 -10.95 7.05 8.07
N VAL A 4 -10.45 7.22 9.30
CA VAL A 4 -10.77 6.33 10.44
C VAL A 4 -12.25 6.44 10.81
N ILE A 5 -12.80 7.65 10.76
CA ILE A 5 -14.22 7.91 11.04
C ILE A 5 -15.12 7.31 9.94
N LEU A 6 -14.75 7.47 8.67
CA LEU A 6 -15.47 6.83 7.54
C LEU A 6 -15.46 5.31 7.67
N PHE A 7 -14.34 4.72 8.08
CA PHE A 7 -14.20 3.29 8.31
C PHE A 7 -14.98 2.81 9.55
N ALA A 8 -15.11 3.63 10.59
CA ALA A 8 -15.92 3.30 11.76
C ALA A 8 -17.43 3.39 11.45
N LEU A 9 -17.86 4.37 10.66
CA LEU A 9 -19.26 4.56 10.26
C LEU A 9 -19.74 3.52 9.23
N GLN A 10 -18.86 3.05 8.34
CA GLN A 10 -19.13 1.89 7.46
C GLN A 10 -18.63 0.58 8.07
N GLY A 11 -18.05 0.63 9.27
CA GLY A 11 -17.47 -0.49 10.00
C GLY A 11 -18.50 -1.53 10.41
N ASP A 12 -19.73 -1.11 10.73
CA ASP A 12 -20.85 -2.01 11.01
C ASP A 12 -21.32 -2.77 9.77
N ALA A 13 -21.22 -2.18 8.57
CA ALA A 13 -21.47 -2.87 7.30
C ALA A 13 -20.33 -3.84 6.92
N ILE A 14 -19.08 -3.48 7.25
CA ILE A 14 -17.89 -4.33 7.09
C ILE A 14 -17.88 -5.49 8.10
N GLY A 15 -18.36 -5.27 9.32
CA GLY A 15 -18.45 -6.25 10.39
C GLY A 15 -19.59 -7.26 10.22
N SER A 16 -20.67 -6.88 9.52
CA SER A 16 -21.82 -7.75 9.29
C SER A 16 -21.66 -8.71 8.09
N GLN A 17 -20.81 -8.39 7.10
CA GLN A 17 -20.49 -9.25 5.96
C GLN A 17 -18.97 -9.27 5.66
N PRO A 18 -18.14 -9.79 6.58
CA PRO A 18 -16.68 -9.76 6.46
C PRO A 18 -16.15 -10.53 5.24
N LEU A 19 -16.89 -11.54 4.76
CA LEU A 19 -16.49 -12.35 3.60
C LEU A 19 -16.51 -11.58 2.28
N ASP A 20 -17.47 -10.68 2.07
CA ASP A 20 -17.56 -9.93 0.81
C ASP A 20 -16.53 -8.81 0.75
N VAL A 21 -16.25 -8.17 1.89
CA VAL A 21 -15.14 -7.24 2.03
C VAL A 21 -13.81 -7.95 1.81
N ALA A 22 -13.61 -9.14 2.38
CA ALA A 22 -12.40 -9.93 2.16
C ALA A 22 -12.24 -10.32 0.68
N ARG A 23 -13.32 -10.70 -0.02
CA ARG A 23 -13.27 -11.05 -1.45
C ARG A 23 -12.86 -9.88 -2.35
N ILE A 24 -13.18 -8.64 -1.98
CA ILE A 24 -12.74 -7.43 -2.70
C ILE A 24 -11.33 -7.03 -2.25
N ALA A 25 -11.04 -7.11 -0.95
CA ALA A 25 -9.75 -6.72 -0.38
C ALA A 25 -8.61 -7.65 -0.77
N ILE A 26 -8.83 -8.96 -0.89
CA ILE A 26 -7.80 -9.96 -1.24
C ILE A 26 -7.15 -9.68 -2.62
N PRO A 27 -7.91 -9.55 -3.73
CA PRO A 27 -7.30 -9.27 -5.03
C PRO A 27 -6.62 -7.90 -5.05
N LEU A 28 -7.15 -6.92 -4.31
CA LEU A 28 -6.55 -5.60 -4.18
C LEU A 28 -5.22 -5.69 -3.41
N LEU A 29 -5.19 -6.35 -2.25
CA LEU A 29 -3.98 -6.64 -1.48
C LEU A 29 -2.95 -7.39 -2.30
N ALA A 30 -3.37 -8.39 -3.10
CA ALA A 30 -2.48 -9.12 -3.98
C ALA A 30 -1.87 -8.18 -5.04
N TYR A 31 -2.67 -7.32 -5.67
CA TYR A 31 -2.18 -6.31 -6.61
C TYR A 31 -1.12 -5.41 -5.96
N PHE A 32 -1.43 -4.78 -4.82
CA PHE A 32 -0.48 -3.91 -4.13
C PHE A 32 0.76 -4.66 -3.65
N ALA A 33 0.62 -5.89 -3.15
CA ALA A 33 1.74 -6.70 -2.70
C ALA A 33 2.65 -7.10 -3.86
N ILE A 34 2.10 -7.49 -5.01
CA ILE A 34 2.88 -7.85 -6.20
C ILE A 34 3.62 -6.62 -6.73
N MET A 35 2.94 -5.47 -6.84
CA MET A 35 3.55 -4.22 -7.26
C MET A 35 4.66 -3.79 -6.30
N TRP A 36 4.39 -3.81 -5.00
CA TRP A 36 5.35 -3.45 -3.97
C TRP A 36 6.56 -4.39 -3.94
N VAL A 37 6.36 -5.72 -3.93
CA VAL A 37 7.45 -6.71 -3.96
C VAL A 37 8.25 -6.58 -5.25
N GLY A 38 7.60 -6.44 -6.41
CA GLY A 38 8.26 -6.27 -7.70
C GLY A 38 9.17 -5.03 -7.70
N SER A 39 8.64 -3.88 -7.30
CA SER A 39 9.41 -2.64 -7.19
C SER A 39 10.52 -2.72 -6.14
N MET A 40 10.27 -3.37 -5.00
CA MET A 40 11.27 -3.56 -3.94
C MET A 40 12.42 -4.44 -4.40
N VAL A 41 12.12 -5.56 -5.09
CA VAL A 41 13.13 -6.48 -5.63
C VAL A 41 13.94 -5.80 -6.73
N ILE A 42 13.28 -5.08 -7.64
CA ILE A 42 13.98 -4.33 -8.70
C ILE A 42 14.89 -3.28 -8.08
N ALA A 43 14.39 -2.45 -7.15
CA ALA A 43 15.16 -1.41 -6.47
C ALA A 43 16.35 -1.98 -5.69
N HIS A 44 16.18 -3.12 -5.02
CA HIS A 44 17.26 -3.80 -4.32
C HIS A 44 18.29 -4.38 -5.30
N ARG A 45 17.86 -4.95 -6.44
CA ARG A 45 18.75 -5.51 -7.49
C ARG A 45 19.64 -4.44 -8.13
N ILE A 46 19.18 -3.20 -8.21
CA ILE A 46 19.97 -2.06 -8.71
C ILE A 46 20.80 -1.36 -7.62
N GLY A 47 20.86 -1.93 -6.41
CA GLY A 47 21.76 -1.50 -5.34
C GLY A 47 21.26 -0.35 -4.46
N LEU A 48 19.96 -0.03 -4.47
CA LEU A 48 19.41 0.96 -3.54
C LEU A 48 19.38 0.44 -2.09
N SER A 49 19.63 1.33 -1.14
CA SER A 49 19.43 1.03 0.29
C SER A 49 17.96 0.66 0.57
N TYR A 50 17.72 -0.07 1.67
CA TYR A 50 16.37 -0.49 2.06
C TYR A 50 15.38 0.68 2.14
N GLU A 51 15.81 1.81 2.70
CA GLU A 51 14.99 3.02 2.84
C GLU A 51 14.55 3.58 1.47
N ARG A 52 15.48 3.64 0.52
CA ARG A 52 15.18 4.11 -0.84
C ARG A 52 14.36 3.11 -1.62
N SER A 53 14.65 1.81 -1.47
CA SER A 53 13.88 0.73 -2.10
C SER A 53 12.44 0.70 -1.60
N ALA A 54 12.22 0.86 -0.29
CA ALA A 54 10.90 0.94 0.31
C ALA A 54 10.15 2.19 -0.19
N SER A 55 10.81 3.35 -0.26
CA SER A 55 10.21 4.56 -0.82
C SER A 55 9.77 4.36 -2.28
N VAL A 56 10.61 3.77 -3.13
CA VAL A 56 10.28 3.49 -4.54
C VAL A 56 9.12 2.49 -4.63
N ALA A 57 9.13 1.45 -3.81
CA ALA A 57 8.09 0.43 -3.79
C ALA A 57 6.73 0.99 -3.35
N PHE A 58 6.70 1.89 -2.36
CA PHE A 58 5.46 2.56 -1.95
C PHE A 58 4.97 3.57 -2.99
N THR A 59 5.87 4.30 -3.65
CA THR A 59 5.48 5.20 -4.76
C THR A 59 4.90 4.43 -5.93
N ALA A 60 5.47 3.27 -6.28
CA ALA A 60 4.96 2.44 -7.37
C ALA A 60 3.66 1.71 -7.02
N ALA A 61 3.46 1.39 -5.74
CA ALA A 61 2.23 0.75 -5.28
C ALA A 61 1.08 1.75 -5.15
N GLY A 62 1.33 3.00 -4.75
CA GLY A 62 0.30 4.02 -4.56
C GLY A 62 -0.32 4.51 -5.87
N ASN A 63 -1.65 4.54 -5.95
CA ASN A 63 -2.36 5.12 -7.09
C ASN A 63 -2.64 6.61 -6.85
N ASN A 64 -2.77 7.36 -7.94
CA ASN A 64 -3.11 8.77 -7.87
C ASN A 64 -4.63 8.98 -8.00
N PHE A 65 -5.32 8.92 -6.87
CA PHE A 65 -6.77 9.13 -6.82
C PHE A 65 -7.23 10.50 -7.27
N GLU A 66 -6.44 11.52 -6.99
CA GLU A 66 -6.78 12.90 -7.35
C GLU A 66 -6.87 13.04 -8.87
N LEU A 67 -5.93 12.41 -9.59
CA LEU A 67 -5.97 12.29 -11.04
C LEU A 67 -7.14 11.40 -11.52
N ALA A 68 -7.37 10.25 -10.87
CA ALA A 68 -8.45 9.33 -11.26
C ALA A 68 -9.84 9.97 -11.14
N ILE A 69 -10.09 10.73 -10.07
CA ILE A 69 -11.33 11.49 -9.88
C ILE A 69 -11.46 12.59 -10.93
N ALA A 70 -10.38 13.35 -11.20
CA ALA A 70 -10.38 14.41 -12.20
C ALA A 70 -10.74 13.88 -13.59
N VAL A 71 -10.16 12.74 -14.00
CA VAL A 71 -10.46 12.09 -15.28
C VAL A 71 -11.89 11.55 -15.31
N ALA A 72 -12.36 10.91 -14.23
CA ALA A 72 -13.72 10.37 -14.17
C ALA A 72 -14.78 11.49 -14.29
N ILE A 73 -14.58 12.62 -13.62
CA ILE A 73 -15.43 13.80 -13.73
C ILE A 73 -15.35 14.39 -15.15
N ALA A 74 -14.15 14.50 -15.72
CA ALA A 74 -13.95 15.08 -17.05
C ALA A 74 -14.59 14.25 -18.18
N VAL A 75 -14.59 12.92 -18.06
CA VAL A 75 -15.10 12.01 -19.11
C VAL A 75 -16.57 11.64 -18.92
N PHE A 76 -17.02 11.42 -17.68
CA PHE A 76 -18.36 10.88 -17.39
C PHE A 76 -19.29 11.87 -16.68
N GLY A 77 -18.81 13.05 -16.29
CA GLY A 77 -19.57 14.04 -15.54
C GLY A 77 -19.74 13.70 -14.05
N VAL A 78 -20.04 14.72 -13.25
CA VAL A 78 -20.10 14.64 -11.78
C VAL A 78 -21.20 13.72 -11.21
N THR A 79 -22.20 13.35 -12.00
CA THR A 79 -23.37 12.55 -11.57
C THR A 79 -23.30 11.08 -11.97
N SER A 80 -22.28 10.66 -12.72
CA SER A 80 -22.16 9.27 -13.18
C SER A 80 -21.61 8.36 -12.08
N GLY A 81 -22.11 7.12 -12.00
CA GLY A 81 -21.63 6.11 -11.02
C GLY A 81 -20.13 5.82 -11.09
N GLN A 82 -19.47 6.15 -12.22
CA GLN A 82 -18.02 6.06 -12.38
C GLN A 82 -17.25 7.18 -11.65
N ALA A 83 -17.80 8.40 -11.59
CA ALA A 83 -17.23 9.48 -10.78
C ALA A 83 -17.35 9.15 -9.28
N LEU A 84 -18.46 8.50 -8.86
CA LEU A 84 -18.63 8.00 -7.51
C LEU A 84 -17.59 6.91 -7.17
N ALA A 85 -17.30 5.99 -8.10
CA ALA A 85 -16.27 4.96 -7.92
C ALA A 85 -14.86 5.55 -7.73
N GLY A 86 -14.53 6.63 -8.45
CA GLY A 86 -13.27 7.36 -8.25
C GLY A 86 -13.13 7.97 -6.85
N VAL A 87 -14.24 8.44 -6.27
CA VAL A 87 -14.26 9.04 -4.92
C VAL A 87 -14.28 8.00 -3.80
N VAL A 88 -14.81 6.79 -4.06
CA VAL A 88 -14.83 5.67 -3.10
C VAL A 88 -13.51 4.88 -3.12
N GLY A 89 -12.72 4.96 -4.18
CA GLY A 89 -11.41 4.31 -4.29
C GLY A 89 -10.45 4.54 -3.10
N PRO A 90 -10.25 5.78 -2.62
CA PRO A 90 -9.43 6.06 -1.43
C PRO A 90 -9.94 5.38 -0.17
N LEU A 91 -11.24 5.11 -0.07
CA LEU A 91 -11.86 4.50 1.10
C LEU A 91 -11.36 3.06 1.32
N ILE A 92 -10.97 2.37 0.25
CA ILE A 92 -10.42 1.02 0.27
C ILE A 92 -8.88 1.05 0.19
N GLU A 93 -8.29 1.90 -0.64
CA GLU A 93 -6.83 1.89 -0.84
C GLU A 93 -6.06 2.45 0.35
N VAL A 94 -6.53 3.51 1.01
CA VAL A 94 -5.82 4.08 2.17
C VAL A 94 -5.64 3.04 3.29
N PRO A 95 -6.66 2.30 3.74
CA PRO A 95 -6.46 1.26 4.75
C PRO A 95 -5.55 0.11 4.27
N VAL A 96 -5.57 -0.26 2.99
CA VAL A 96 -4.67 -1.27 2.42
C VAL A 96 -3.22 -0.82 2.47
N LEU A 97 -2.92 0.41 2.02
CA LEU A 97 -1.57 0.97 2.05
C LEU A 97 -1.05 1.13 3.48
N VAL A 98 -1.90 1.55 4.42
CA VAL A 98 -1.55 1.59 5.86
C VAL A 98 -1.21 0.19 6.37
N GLY A 99 -1.98 -0.84 6.01
CA GLY A 99 -1.67 -2.24 6.33
C GLY A 99 -0.29 -2.66 5.79
N LEU A 100 0.03 -2.30 4.55
CA LEU A 100 1.34 -2.58 3.94
C LEU A 100 2.49 -1.82 4.62
N VAL A 101 2.26 -0.61 5.12
CA VAL A 101 3.22 0.12 5.94
C VAL A 101 3.56 -0.68 7.21
N TYR A 102 2.55 -1.21 7.92
CA TYR A 102 2.80 -2.06 9.08
C TYR A 102 3.57 -3.34 8.72
N VAL A 103 3.24 -3.98 7.59
CA VAL A 103 3.98 -5.15 7.08
C VAL A 103 5.43 -4.79 6.74
N SER A 104 5.68 -3.63 6.14
CA SER A 104 7.02 -3.16 5.78
C SER A 104 7.87 -2.78 7.01
N LEU A 105 7.24 -2.20 8.04
CA LEU A 105 7.90 -1.95 9.33
C LEU A 105 8.22 -3.25 10.06
N TRP A 106 7.36 -4.26 9.95
CA TRP A 106 7.62 -5.60 10.48
C TRP A 106 8.71 -6.33 9.69
N SER A 107 8.70 -6.25 8.35
CA SER A 107 9.69 -6.89 7.49
C SER A 107 11.08 -6.27 7.65
N ARG A 108 11.17 -4.96 7.97
CA ARG A 108 12.42 -4.28 8.32
C ARG A 108 13.18 -5.01 9.44
N ARG A 109 12.48 -5.63 10.39
CA ARG A 109 13.12 -6.42 11.47
C ARG A 109 13.90 -7.61 10.95
N PHE A 110 13.49 -8.19 9.82
CA PHE A 110 14.20 -9.30 9.18
C PHE A 110 15.40 -8.82 8.35
N PHE A 111 15.34 -7.62 7.79
CA PHE A 111 16.46 -7.01 7.06
C PHE A 111 17.55 -6.42 7.99
N THR A 112 17.18 -5.99 9.20
CA THR A 112 18.13 -5.52 10.22
C THR A 112 18.86 -6.65 10.96
N ASN A 113 18.53 -7.93 10.70
CA ASN A 113 19.19 -9.09 11.29
C ASN A 113 20.43 -9.57 10.52
N ASN A 114 21.09 -8.72 9.75
CA ASN A 114 22.49 -8.96 9.42
C ASN A 114 23.34 -8.23 10.46
N PRO A 115 23.79 -8.90 11.54
CA PRO A 115 24.94 -8.43 12.28
C PRO A 115 26.15 -8.59 11.34
N ALA A 116 26.34 -7.62 10.45
CA ALA A 116 27.64 -7.38 9.84
C ALA A 116 28.51 -6.59 10.82
N GLU A 117 28.61 -7.11 12.05
CA GLU A 117 29.66 -6.78 13.01
C GLU A 117 30.10 -8.09 13.65
N THR A 118 30.93 -8.83 12.91
CA THR A 118 31.87 -9.77 13.50
C THR A 118 33.23 -9.51 12.89
N SER A 119 34.04 -8.82 13.68
CA SER A 119 35.48 -9.09 13.85
C SER A 119 36.35 -9.08 12.59
N THR A 120 36.87 -7.89 12.24
CA THR A 120 38.30 -7.82 11.95
C THR A 120 39.03 -7.69 13.28
N GLU A 121 39.19 -8.84 13.96
CA GLU A 121 40.26 -9.02 14.93
C GLU A 121 41.60 -8.84 14.21
N GLY A 122 42.54 -8.15 14.86
CA GLY A 122 43.81 -7.79 14.27
C GLY A 122 44.70 -8.98 13.91
N ASN A 123 45.59 -8.76 12.94
CA ASN A 123 46.95 -9.26 13.04
C ASN A 123 47.88 -8.46 12.11
N SER A 124 49.10 -8.26 12.63
CA SER A 124 50.35 -7.71 12.06
C SER A 124 50.40 -6.23 11.68
#